data_AF-A0A2U9PMB1-F1
#
_entry.id   AF-A0A2U9PMB1-F1
#
_cell.length_a   1.000
_cell.length_b   1.000
_cell.length_c   1.000
_cell.angle_alpha   90.00
_cell.angle_beta   90.00
_cell.angle_gamma   90.00
#
_symmetry.space_group_name_H-M   'P 1'
#
loop_
_entity.id
_entity.type
_entity.pdbx_description
1 polymer ?
#
loop_
_entity_poly.entity_id
_entity_poly.type
_entity_poly.pdbx_seq_one_letter_code
_entity_poly.pdbx_strand_id
1 'polypeptide(L)'
;MPSSGGGAPLVVDFGQMQDAIAHMASYEREVTSCLEDIDRTMASLRQSWHGEASDAQAQAQAQWREGAEQMREALSQLQKIAQTARSNYSDAVTKNSEMWDD
;
A
#
# COMPACT_ATOMS: atom_id res chain seq x y z
N MET A 1 -28.04 -6.79 30.71
CA MET A 1 -26.63 -7.12 30.43
C MET A 1 -26.07 -6.02 29.54
N PRO A 2 -24.98 -5.31 29.89
CA PRO A 2 -24.37 -4.37 28.99
C PRO A 2 -23.36 -5.12 28.11
N SER A 3 -23.61 -5.20 26.80
CA SER A 3 -22.65 -5.77 25.86
C SER A 3 -21.57 -4.74 25.55
N SER A 4 -20.41 -4.93 26.18
CA SER A 4 -19.17 -4.20 25.92
C SER A 4 -18.62 -4.47 24.52
N GLY A 5 -18.10 -3.42 23.88
CA GLY A 5 -16.80 -3.48 23.21
C GLY A 5 -16.72 -3.98 21.77
N GLY A 6 -17.39 -3.31 20.82
CA GLY A 6 -17.16 -3.54 19.37
C GLY A 6 -15.98 -2.79 18.75
N GLY A 7 -15.27 -1.94 19.51
CA GLY A 7 -14.27 -1.00 18.97
C GLY A 7 -12.86 -1.56 18.77
N ALA A 8 -12.48 -2.60 19.51
CA ALA A 8 -11.10 -3.12 19.48
C ALA A 8 -10.72 -3.87 18.17
N PRO A 9 -11.58 -4.71 17.56
CA PRO A 9 -11.24 -5.44 16.34
C PRO A 9 -10.99 -4.50 15.14
N LEU A 10 -11.86 -3.51 14.96
CA LEU A 10 -11.79 -2.56 13.84
C LEU A 10 -10.56 -1.64 13.89
N VAL A 11 -10.13 -1.23 15.10
CA VAL A 11 -8.91 -0.44 15.28
C VAL A 11 -7.68 -1.26 14.92
N VAL A 12 -7.68 -2.56 15.28
CA VAL A 12 -6.61 -3.51 14.93
C VAL A 12 -6.57 -3.73 13.42
N ASP A 13 -7.71 -3.91 12.75
CA ASP A 13 -7.79 -4.08 11.29
C ASP A 13 -7.20 -2.88 10.53
N PHE A 14 -7.46 -1.65 11.00
CA PHE A 14 -6.89 -0.44 10.40
C PHE A 14 -5.38 -0.30 10.63
N GLY A 15 -4.90 -0.72 11.81
CA GLY A 15 -3.46 -0.81 12.08
C GLY A 15 -2.77 -1.76 11.10
N GLN A 16 -3.31 -2.97 10.94
CA GLN A 16 -2.78 -3.97 10.02
C GLN A 16 -2.80 -3.50 8.55
N MET A 17 -3.82 -2.75 8.14
CA MET A 17 -3.88 -2.19 6.78
C MET A 17 -2.81 -1.11 6.55
N GLN A 18 -2.57 -0.23 7.52
CA GLN A 18 -1.49 0.76 7.41
C GLN A 18 -0.11 0.09 7.39
N ASP A 19 0.09 -0.94 8.21
CA ASP A 19 1.32 -1.72 8.22
C ASP A 19 1.54 -2.43 6.87
N ALA A 20 0.49 -2.98 6.26
CA ALA A 20 0.55 -3.57 4.93
C ALA A 20 0.95 -2.54 3.85
N ILE A 21 0.41 -1.32 3.91
CA ILE A 21 0.78 -0.22 2.99
C ILE A 21 2.26 0.15 3.18
N ALA A 22 2.71 0.32 4.42
CA ALA A 22 4.08 0.66 4.73
C ALA A 22 5.06 -0.44 4.27
N HIS A 23 4.69 -1.71 4.46
CA HIS A 23 5.46 -2.86 4.02
C HIS A 23 5.57 -2.91 2.49
N MET A 24 4.47 -2.72 1.76
CA MET A 24 4.50 -2.70 0.29
C MET A 24 5.34 -1.54 -0.26
N ALA A 25 5.29 -0.36 0.35
CA ALA A 25 6.13 0.77 -0.02
C ALA A 25 7.63 0.54 0.27
N SER A 26 7.95 -0.24 1.31
CA SER A 26 9.33 -0.64 1.59
C SER A 26 9.82 -1.64 0.55
N TYR A 27 9.02 -2.66 0.27
CA TYR A 27 9.33 -3.69 -0.73
C TYR A 27 9.53 -3.09 -2.13
N GLU A 28 8.72 -2.10 -2.53
CA GLU A 28 8.89 -1.35 -3.78
C GLU A 28 10.29 -0.73 -3.89
N ARG A 29 10.76 -0.08 -2.82
CA ARG A 29 12.10 0.54 -2.80
C ARG A 29 13.21 -0.50 -2.88
N GLU A 30 13.07 -1.61 -2.19
CA GLU A 30 14.05 -2.70 -2.22
C GLU A 30 14.18 -3.29 -3.63
N VAL A 31 13.06 -3.60 -4.28
CA VAL A 31 13.08 -4.16 -5.63
C VAL A 31 13.61 -3.14 -6.64
N THR A 32 13.23 -1.87 -6.51
CA THR A 32 13.75 -0.80 -7.38
C THR A 32 15.27 -0.66 -7.25
N SER A 33 15.79 -0.67 -6.01
CA SER A 33 17.23 -0.63 -5.75
C SER A 33 17.94 -1.83 -6.36
N CYS A 34 17.38 -3.03 -6.23
CA CYS A 34 17.94 -4.25 -6.83
C CYS A 34 18.01 -4.16 -8.36
N LEU A 35 16.96 -3.65 -9.00
CA LEU A 35 16.95 -3.44 -10.45
C LEU A 35 17.98 -2.41 -10.89
N GLU A 36 18.16 -1.32 -10.14
CA GLU A 36 19.19 -0.31 -10.41
C GLU A 36 20.62 -0.85 -10.22
N ASP A 37 20.83 -1.73 -9.24
CA ASP A 37 22.14 -2.38 -9.03
C ASP A 37 22.47 -3.38 -10.15
N ILE A 38 21.46 -4.14 -10.61
CA ILE A 38 21.59 -5.00 -11.78
C ILE A 38 21.94 -4.16 -13.01
N ASP A 39 21.30 -3.00 -13.20
CA ASP A 39 21.62 -2.08 -14.29
C ASP A 39 23.07 -1.64 -14.27
N ARG A 40 23.53 -1.08 -13.14
CA ARG A 40 24.91 -0.59 -13.00
C ARG A 40 25.91 -1.70 -13.27
N THR A 41 25.63 -2.91 -12.79
CA THR A 41 26.47 -4.08 -13.01
C THR A 41 26.50 -4.46 -14.49
N MET A 42 25.35 -4.49 -15.14
CA MET A 42 25.22 -4.79 -16.56
C MET A 42 25.86 -3.71 -17.45
N ALA A 43 25.69 -2.43 -17.12
CA ALA A 43 26.31 -1.31 -17.83
C ALA A 43 27.85 -1.36 -17.72
N SER A 44 28.37 -1.68 -16.53
CA SER A 44 29.79 -1.96 -16.30
C SER A 44 30.28 -3.12 -17.17
N LEU A 45 29.56 -4.24 -17.20
CA LEU A 45 29.89 -5.39 -18.03
C LEU A 45 29.79 -5.09 -19.54
N ARG A 46 28.86 -4.22 -19.95
CA ARG A 46 28.66 -3.84 -21.37
C ARG A 46 29.66 -2.84 -21.90
N GLN A 47 30.41 -2.13 -21.05
CA GLN A 47 31.64 -1.46 -21.51
C GLN A 47 32.65 -2.47 -22.09
N SER A 48 32.55 -3.74 -21.72
CA SER A 48 33.33 -4.84 -22.31
C SER A 48 32.60 -5.60 -23.44
N TRP A 49 31.27 -5.46 -23.61
CA TRP A 49 30.46 -6.15 -24.62
C TRP A 49 29.37 -5.23 -25.21
N HIS A 50 29.50 -4.86 -26.49
CA HIS A 50 28.68 -3.86 -27.19
C HIS A 50 27.14 -4.07 -27.11
N GLY A 51 26.40 -3.04 -26.64
CA GLY A 51 25.33 -2.42 -27.44
C GLY A 51 23.85 -2.53 -27.02
N GLU A 52 23.30 -3.71 -26.74
CA GLU A 52 21.84 -3.93 -26.99
C GLU A 52 20.95 -3.99 -25.73
N ALA A 53 21.21 -3.09 -24.81
CA ALA A 53 21.12 -3.36 -23.38
C ALA A 53 20.11 -2.59 -22.57
N SER A 54 19.96 -1.33 -22.98
CA SER A 54 19.41 -0.26 -22.17
C SER A 54 17.89 -0.23 -22.25
N ASP A 55 17.35 -0.56 -23.42
CA ASP A 55 15.92 -0.36 -23.72
C ASP A 55 15.05 -1.41 -23.04
N ALA A 56 15.46 -2.68 -23.06
CA ALA A 56 14.73 -3.77 -22.40
C ALA A 56 14.60 -3.54 -20.88
N GLN A 57 15.60 -2.92 -20.28
CA GLN A 57 15.64 -2.69 -18.84
C GLN A 57 14.88 -1.43 -18.45
N ALA A 58 14.97 -0.34 -19.23
CA ALA A 58 14.14 0.84 -19.05
C ALA A 58 12.65 0.48 -19.15
N GLN A 59 12.30 -0.42 -20.09
CA GLN A 59 10.94 -0.92 -20.23
C GLN A 59 10.49 -1.78 -19.04
N ALA A 60 11.35 -2.67 -18.53
CA ALA A 60 11.06 -3.45 -17.33
C ALA A 60 10.87 -2.55 -16.09
N GLN A 61 11.70 -1.51 -15.94
CA GLN A 61 11.59 -0.55 -14.85
C GLN A 61 10.30 0.29 -14.95
N ALA A 62 9.91 0.68 -16.16
CA ALA A 62 8.67 1.42 -16.41
C ALA A 62 7.42 0.58 -16.09
N GLN A 63 7.35 -0.65 -16.61
CA GLN A 63 6.26 -1.59 -16.31
C GLN A 63 6.14 -1.86 -14.81
N TRP A 64 7.28 -1.92 -14.11
CA TRP A 64 7.26 -2.21 -12.69
C TRP A 64 6.83 -1.03 -11.82
N ARG A 65 7.26 0.19 -12.16
CA ARG A 65 6.73 1.41 -11.52
C ARG A 65 5.22 1.52 -11.69
N GLU A 66 4.73 1.24 -12.89
CA GLU A 66 3.30 1.28 -13.19
C GLU A 66 2.52 0.27 -12.33
N GLY A 67 2.99 -0.98 -12.24
CA GLY A 67 2.36 -1.99 -11.39
C GLY A 67 2.39 -1.64 -9.89
N ALA A 68 3.48 -1.05 -9.41
CA ALA A 68 3.59 -0.59 -8.02
C ALA A 68 2.61 0.55 -7.71
N GLU A 69 2.47 1.49 -8.64
CA GLU A 69 1.52 2.61 -8.51
C GLU A 69 0.07 2.11 -8.47
N GLN A 70 -0.30 1.17 -9.35
CA GLN A 70 -1.62 0.54 -9.32
C GLN A 70 -1.91 -0.17 -7.99
N MET A 71 -0.93 -0.89 -7.43
CA MET A 71 -1.08 -1.53 -6.12
C MET A 71 -1.28 -0.50 -5.01
N ARG A 72 -0.50 0.60 -5.01
CA ARG A 72 -0.63 1.69 -4.03
C ARG A 72 -1.99 2.38 -4.13
N GLU A 73 -2.49 2.61 -5.35
CA GLU A 73 -3.82 3.17 -5.57
C GLU A 73 -4.92 2.26 -5.03
N ALA A 74 -4.86 0.95 -5.31
CA ALA A 74 -5.84 -0.01 -4.82
C ALA A 74 -5.89 -0.05 -3.29
N LEU A 75 -4.72 -0.05 -2.63
CA LEU A 75 -4.65 0.01 -1.16
C LEU A 75 -5.18 1.33 -0.59
N SER A 76 -4.89 2.45 -1.24
CA SER A 76 -5.41 3.76 -0.85
C SER A 76 -6.94 3.82 -0.98
N GLN A 77 -7.50 3.22 -2.03
CA GLN A 77 -8.95 3.09 -2.19
C GLN A 77 -9.57 2.23 -1.07
N LEU A 78 -8.95 1.08 -0.75
CA LEU A 78 -9.38 0.25 0.38
C LEU A 78 -9.33 1.02 1.71
N GLN A 79 -8.30 1.83 1.93
CA GLN A 79 -8.17 2.67 3.11
C GLN A 79 -9.30 3.71 3.20
N LYS A 80 -9.66 4.35 2.08
CA LYS A 80 -10.78 5.31 2.03
C LYS A 80 -12.13 4.65 2.30
N ILE A 81 -12.35 3.45 1.76
CA ILE A 81 -13.57 2.67 2.02
C ILE A 81 -13.66 2.31 3.50
N ALA A 82 -12.56 1.84 4.10
CA ALA A 82 -12.50 1.53 5.53
C ALA A 82 -12.75 2.76 6.41
N GLN A 83 -12.20 3.93 6.06
CA GLN A 83 -12.47 5.18 6.78
C GLN A 83 -13.93 5.62 6.69
N THR A 84 -14.53 5.53 5.50
CA THR A 84 -15.94 5.86 5.29
C THR A 84 -16.85 4.94 6.10
N ALA A 85 -16.58 3.63 6.10
CA ALA A 85 -17.31 2.67 6.91
C ALA A 85 -17.22 3.01 8.41
N ARG A 86 -16.04 3.43 8.89
CA ARG A 86 -15.83 3.86 10.28
C ARG A 86 -16.60 5.13 10.62
N SER A 87 -16.57 6.16 9.76
CA SER A 87 -17.30 7.41 9.99
C SER A 87 -18.80 7.15 10.10
N ASN A 88 -19.35 6.39 9.14
CA ASN A 88 -20.78 6.06 9.11
C ASN A 88 -21.23 5.27 10.35
N TYR A 89 -20.38 4.38 10.88
CA TYR A 89 -20.68 3.64 12.11
C TYR A 89 -20.48 4.47 13.38
N SER A 90 -19.46 5.33 13.44
CA SER A 90 -19.24 6.28 14.55
C SER A 90 -20.44 7.20 14.72
N ASP A 91 -20.96 7.72 13.62
CA ASP A 91 -22.13 8.62 13.62
C ASP A 91 -23.41 7.87 14.01
N ALA A 92 -23.57 6.61 13.57
CA ALA A 92 -24.70 5.78 13.93
C ALA A 92 -24.71 5.38 15.42
N VAL A 93 -23.55 5.05 16.00
CA VAL A 93 -23.43 4.72 17.42
C VAL A 93 -23.69 5.95 18.30
N THR A 94 -23.20 7.13 17.90
CA THR A 94 -23.42 8.39 18.63
C THR A 94 -24.88 8.81 18.61
N LYS A 95 -25.56 8.68 17.47
CA LYS A 95 -27.00 8.98 17.36
C LYS A 95 -27.89 7.99 18.10
N ASN A 96 -27.50 6.72 18.18
CA ASN A 96 -28.31 5.71 18.87
C ASN A 96 -28.16 5.80 20.40
N SER A 97 -27.02 6.29 20.92
CA SER A 97 -26.88 6.58 22.36
C SER A 97 -27.72 7.77 22.81
N GLU A 98 -27.89 8.80 21.99
CA GLU A 98 -28.76 9.95 22.32
C GLU A 98 -30.26 9.58 22.36
N MET A 99 -30.65 8.48 21.70
CA MET A 99 -32.03 7.98 21.71
C MET A 99 -32.38 7.11 22.92
N TRP A 100 -31.40 6.62 23.68
CA TRP A 100 -31.62 5.73 24.83
C TRP A 100 -31.36 6.40 26.19
N ASP A 101 -31.03 7.69 26.19
CA ASP A 101 -30.89 8.51 27.40
C ASP A 101 -32.17 9.34 27.74
N ASP A 102 -33.32 9.04 27.11
CA ASP A 102 -34.66 9.57 27.44
C ASP A 102 -35.60 8.47 27.99
#